data_AF-A0A6L8QAV1-F1
#
_entry.id   AF-A0A6L8QAV1-F1
#
_cell.length_a   1.000
_cell.length_b   1.000
_cell.length_c   1.000
_cell.angle_alpha   90.00
_cell.angle_beta   90.00
_cell.angle_gamma   90.00
#
_symmetry.space_group_name_H-M   'P 1'
#
loop_
_entity.id
_entity.type
_entity.pdbx_description
1 polymer ?
#
loop_
_entity_poly.entity_id
_entity_poly.type
_entity_poly.pdbx_seq_one_letter_code
_entity_poly.pdbx_strand_id
1 'polypeptide(L)'
;DIAARAPEPREAPSELEELRARCEELELRNAVLEGTIDILKKDPGADLSALTAAERAALADRLRGRFGLRAALAALSLPRSTFYDRLAAASAPDPYAALRPLVRAAFEASGGAYGYRRVRAELARGAGAPQRARGAAGLDPARPVAVS
;
A
#
# COMPACT_ATOMS: atom_id res chain seq x y z
N ASP A 1 9.11 54.87 -25.57
CA ASP A 1 8.26 54.56 -24.40
C ASP A 1 7.56 53.22 -24.53
N ILE A 2 8.10 52.19 -23.89
CA ILE A 2 7.39 50.93 -23.66
C ILE A 2 6.92 50.99 -22.21
N ALA A 3 5.76 51.61 -21.98
CA ALA A 3 5.14 51.65 -20.67
C ALA A 3 4.70 50.22 -20.30
N ALA A 4 5.41 49.60 -19.36
CA ALA A 4 5.03 48.32 -18.77
C ALA A 4 3.66 48.48 -18.10
N ARG A 5 2.62 47.84 -18.67
CA ARG A 5 1.30 47.74 -18.06
C ARG A 5 1.42 46.92 -16.78
N ALA A 6 1.25 47.57 -15.64
CA ALA A 6 1.21 46.90 -14.34
C ALA A 6 0.13 45.79 -14.37
N PRO A 7 0.39 44.60 -13.79
CA PRO A 7 -0.62 43.56 -13.72
C PRO A 7 -1.79 44.05 -12.87
N GLU A 8 -3.00 43.95 -13.41
CA GLU A 8 -4.22 44.36 -12.71
C GLU A 8 -4.41 43.53 -11.43
N PRO A 9 -4.92 44.14 -10.33
CA PRO A 9 -5.08 43.46 -9.06
C PRO A 9 -6.06 42.30 -9.21
N ARG A 10 -5.67 41.11 -8.73
CA ARG A 10 -6.55 39.93 -8.70
C ARG A 10 -7.78 40.26 -7.85
N GLU A 11 -8.96 40.27 -8.47
CA GLU A 11 -10.24 40.35 -7.77
C GLU A 11 -10.32 39.22 -6.74
N ALA A 12 -10.83 39.52 -5.55
CA ALA A 12 -11.04 38.52 -4.51
C ALA A 12 -12.03 37.46 -5.05
N PRO A 13 -11.80 36.16 -4.78
CA PRO A 13 -12.72 35.12 -5.22
C PRO A 13 -14.13 35.45 -4.73
N SER A 14 -15.11 35.28 -5.60
CA SER A 14 -16.50 35.54 -5.23
C SER A 14 -16.93 34.59 -4.09
N GLU A 15 -17.88 35.00 -3.26
CA GLU A 15 -18.42 34.15 -2.17
C GLU A 15 -18.84 32.75 -2.67
N LEU A 16 -19.29 32.66 -3.93
CA LEU A 16 -19.63 31.41 -4.60
C LEU A 16 -18.40 30.51 -4.86
N GLU A 17 -17.27 31.08 -5.23
CA GLU A 17 -16.02 30.34 -5.45
C GLU A 17 -15.46 29.83 -4.12
N GLU A 18 -15.50 30.64 -3.07
CA GLU A 18 -15.12 30.22 -1.71
C GLU A 18 -16.00 29.07 -1.21
N LEU A 19 -17.31 29.18 -1.42
CA LEU A 19 -18.25 28.13 -1.03
C LEU A 19 -17.99 26.83 -1.80
N ARG A 20 -17.74 26.91 -3.12
CA ARG A 20 -17.40 25.74 -3.95
C ARG A 20 -16.11 25.07 -3.48
N ALA A 21 -15.06 25.85 -3.20
CA ALA A 21 -13.81 25.31 -2.68
C ALA A 21 -14.00 24.60 -1.34
N ARG A 22 -14.83 25.17 -0.45
CA ARG A 22 -15.18 24.55 0.83
C ARG A 22 -15.99 23.26 0.67
N CYS A 23 -16.93 23.23 -0.28
CA CYS A 23 -17.68 22.01 -0.60
C CYS A 23 -16.74 20.90 -1.10
N GLU A 24 -15.83 21.21 -2.02
CA GLU A 24 -14.86 20.24 -2.54
C GLU A 24 -13.92 19.70 -1.43
N GLU A 25 -13.46 20.57 -0.53
CA GLU A 25 -12.67 20.16 0.63
C GLU A 25 -13.45 19.22 1.57
N LEU A 26 -14.71 19.54 1.87
CA LEU A 26 -15.56 18.71 2.71
C LEU A 26 -15.88 17.36 2.05
N GLU A 27 -16.12 17.34 0.74
CA GLU A 27 -16.30 16.09 -0.01
C GLU A 27 -15.08 15.19 0.05
N LEU A 28 -13.86 15.76 -0.07
CA LEU A 28 -12.63 15.00 0.07
C LEU A 28 -12.48 14.43 1.49
N ARG A 29 -12.73 15.25 2.52
CA ARG A 29 -12.66 14.79 3.92
C ARG A 29 -13.66 13.65 4.20
N ASN A 30 -14.89 13.77 3.71
CA ASN A 30 -15.91 12.74 3.85
C ASN A 30 -15.48 11.44 3.16
N ALA A 31 -15.00 11.53 1.92
CA ALA A 31 -14.53 10.35 1.18
C ALA A 31 -13.33 9.66 1.86
N VAL A 32 -12.45 10.42 2.50
CA VAL A 32 -11.36 9.88 3.32
C VAL A 32 -11.88 9.15 4.56
N LEU A 33 -12.86 9.72 5.27
CA LEU A 33 -13.47 9.10 6.45
C LEU A 33 -14.22 7.81 6.09
N GLU A 34 -15.07 7.85 5.06
CA GLU A 34 -15.78 6.68 4.53
C GLU A 34 -14.78 5.58 4.15
N GLY A 35 -13.74 5.92 3.38
CA GLY A 35 -12.72 4.96 2.99
C GLY A 35 -11.90 4.41 4.16
N THR A 36 -11.75 5.16 5.25
CA THR A 36 -11.06 4.70 6.48
C THR A 36 -11.93 3.71 7.25
N ILE A 37 -13.23 4.00 7.38
CA ILE A 37 -14.21 3.11 8.01
C ILE A 37 -14.26 1.77 7.25
N ASP A 38 -14.35 1.83 5.92
CA ASP A 38 -14.37 0.65 5.05
C ASP A 38 -13.15 -0.26 5.23
N ILE A 39 -11.96 0.33 5.33
CA ILE A 39 -10.71 -0.42 5.50
C ILE A 39 -10.64 -1.05 6.89
N LEU A 40 -10.92 -0.27 7.94
CA LEU A 40 -10.81 -0.74 9.32
C LEU A 40 -11.94 -1.70 9.71
N LYS A 41 -13.04 -1.73 8.95
CA LYS A 41 -14.25 -2.51 9.27
C LYS A 41 -14.79 -2.23 10.68
N LYS A 42 -14.59 -1.00 11.17
CA LYS A 42 -14.98 -0.55 12.53
C LYS A 42 -16.15 0.42 12.46
N ASP A 43 -16.88 0.53 13.58
CA ASP A 43 -17.93 1.51 13.84
C ASP A 43 -17.43 2.98 13.76
N PRO A 44 -18.34 3.98 13.69
CA PRO A 44 -17.98 5.40 13.57
C PRO A 44 -17.02 5.83 14.68
N GLY A 45 -15.81 6.29 14.30
CA GLY A 45 -14.70 6.56 15.22
C GLY A 45 -13.34 5.99 14.76
N ALA A 46 -13.32 5.33 13.61
CA ALA A 46 -12.12 4.93 12.89
C ALA A 46 -11.19 6.14 12.63
N ASP A 47 -10.02 6.14 13.29
CA ASP A 47 -9.01 7.18 13.13
C ASP A 47 -8.10 6.87 11.93
N LEU A 48 -7.83 7.89 11.12
CA LEU A 48 -6.82 7.89 10.07
C LEU A 48 -5.43 7.45 10.57
N SER A 49 -5.11 7.72 11.84
CA SER A 49 -3.87 7.28 12.47
C SER A 49 -3.75 5.75 12.55
N ALA A 50 -4.87 5.03 12.56
CA ALA A 50 -4.90 3.57 12.61
C ALA A 50 -4.64 2.93 11.24
N LEU A 51 -4.71 3.68 10.14
CA LEU A 51 -4.36 3.18 8.81
C LEU A 51 -2.84 3.06 8.68
N THR A 52 -2.39 1.90 8.21
CA THR A 52 -1.02 1.68 7.76
C THR A 52 -0.70 2.54 6.53
N ALA A 53 0.59 2.79 6.28
CA ALA A 53 1.02 3.50 5.08
C ALA A 53 0.59 2.81 3.76
N ALA A 54 0.44 1.48 3.77
CA ALA A 54 -0.06 0.73 2.62
C ALA A 54 -1.55 0.98 2.38
N GLU A 55 -2.36 0.96 3.45
CA GLU A 55 -3.79 1.26 3.37
C GLU A 55 -4.07 2.71 2.96
N ARG A 56 -3.29 3.66 3.50
CA ARG A 56 -3.34 5.06 3.06
C ARG A 56 -2.99 5.19 1.57
N ALA A 57 -1.97 4.47 1.09
CA ALA A 57 -1.61 4.50 -0.33
C ALA A 57 -2.72 3.93 -1.22
N ALA A 58 -3.35 2.83 -0.80
CA ALA A 58 -4.49 2.25 -1.51
C ALA A 58 -5.71 3.20 -1.53
N LEU A 59 -6.01 3.86 -0.41
CA LEU A 59 -7.08 4.86 -0.34
C LEU A 59 -6.76 6.07 -1.22
N ALA A 60 -5.52 6.57 -1.21
CA ALA A 60 -5.07 7.64 -2.10
C ALA A 60 -5.22 7.26 -3.58
N ASP A 61 -4.90 6.01 -3.94
CA ASP A 61 -5.03 5.50 -5.31
C ASP A 61 -6.49 5.48 -5.78
N ARG A 62 -7.44 5.15 -4.89
CA ARG A 62 -8.88 5.24 -5.17
C ARG A 62 -9.36 6.69 -5.32
N LEU A 63 -8.90 7.60 -4.47
CA LEU A 63 -9.39 9.00 -4.42
C LEU A 63 -8.77 9.91 -5.48
N ARG A 64 -7.56 9.60 -5.98
CA ARG A 64 -6.82 10.49 -6.90
C ARG A 64 -7.57 10.81 -8.18
N GLY A 65 -8.47 9.93 -8.64
CA GLY A 65 -9.26 10.11 -9.86
C GLY A 65 -10.29 11.23 -9.74
N ARG A 66 -10.87 11.43 -8.54
CA ARG A 66 -11.89 12.46 -8.29
C ARG A 66 -11.30 13.76 -7.77
N PHE A 67 -10.35 13.69 -6.83
CA PHE A 67 -9.86 14.86 -6.09
C PHE A 67 -8.43 15.27 -6.50
N GLY A 68 -7.79 14.52 -7.39
CA GLY A 68 -6.38 14.69 -7.72
C GLY A 68 -5.43 14.11 -6.66
N LEU A 69 -4.28 13.64 -7.12
CA LEU A 69 -3.31 12.94 -6.26
C LEU A 69 -2.77 13.84 -5.14
N ARG A 70 -2.49 15.13 -5.42
CA ARG A 70 -1.93 16.04 -4.42
C ARG A 70 -2.87 16.24 -3.24
N ALA A 71 -4.15 16.46 -3.50
CA ALA A 71 -5.15 16.68 -2.46
C ALA A 71 -5.39 15.39 -1.65
N ALA A 72 -5.52 14.25 -2.34
CA ALA A 72 -5.65 12.94 -1.68
C ALA A 72 -4.48 12.63 -0.74
N LEU A 73 -3.23 12.85 -1.18
CA LEU A 73 -2.05 12.63 -0.36
C LEU A 73 -1.98 13.57 0.84
N ALA A 74 -2.35 14.84 0.66
CA ALA A 74 -2.39 15.82 1.74
C ALA A 74 -3.42 15.42 2.80
N ALA A 75 -4.64 15.05 2.39
CA ALA A 75 -5.71 14.64 3.30
C ALA A 75 -5.36 13.36 4.10
N LEU A 76 -4.55 12.47 3.53
CA LEU A 76 -4.11 11.22 4.17
C LEU A 76 -2.77 11.35 4.93
N SER A 77 -2.18 12.54 4.97
CA SER A 77 -0.82 12.76 5.52
C SER A 77 0.20 11.74 4.97
N LEU A 78 0.19 11.51 3.65
CA LEU A 78 1.03 10.50 3.00
C LEU A 78 2.08 11.15 2.08
N PRO A 79 3.39 10.97 2.33
CA PRO A 79 4.42 11.46 1.43
C PRO A 79 4.33 10.83 0.04
N ARG A 80 4.65 11.62 -1.00
CA ARG A 80 4.58 11.18 -2.40
C ARG A 80 5.52 10.02 -2.71
N SER A 81 6.73 10.00 -2.12
CA SER A 81 7.66 8.86 -2.26
C SER A 81 7.03 7.58 -1.72
N THR A 82 6.51 7.63 -0.48
CA THR A 82 5.82 6.52 0.15
C THR A 82 4.65 6.01 -0.69
N PHE A 83 3.86 6.91 -1.30
CA PHE A 83 2.78 6.51 -2.19
C PHE A 83 3.27 5.64 -3.34
N TYR A 84 4.29 6.07 -4.08
CA TYR A 84 4.81 5.30 -5.22
C TYR A 84 5.50 4.00 -4.78
N ASP A 85 6.25 4.03 -3.67
CA ASP A 85 6.86 2.83 -3.10
C ASP A 85 5.81 1.77 -2.76
N ARG A 86 4.69 2.19 -2.14
CA ARG A 86 3.60 1.29 -1.76
C ARG A 86 2.79 0.83 -2.98
N LEU A 87 2.56 1.69 -3.96
CA LEU A 87 1.89 1.33 -5.20
C LEU A 87 2.69 0.27 -5.97
N ALA A 88 4.01 0.43 -6.04
CA ALA A 88 4.91 -0.54 -6.64
C ALA A 88 4.91 -1.86 -5.87
N ALA A 89 5.00 -1.81 -4.53
CA ALA A 89 4.97 -3.00 -3.69
C ALA A 89 3.64 -3.77 -3.78
N ALA A 90 2.51 -3.08 -3.89
CA ALA A 90 1.19 -3.70 -4.04
C ALA A 90 1.01 -4.39 -5.41
N SER A 91 1.67 -3.88 -6.44
CA SER A 91 1.64 -4.45 -7.79
C SER A 91 2.73 -5.52 -8.02
N ALA A 92 3.67 -5.67 -7.08
CA ALA A 92 4.77 -6.59 -7.21
C ALA A 92 4.28 -8.04 -7.07
N PRO A 93 4.78 -8.97 -7.90
CA PRO A 93 4.53 -10.40 -7.70
C PRO A 93 5.02 -10.85 -6.31
N ASP A 94 4.34 -11.84 -5.73
CA ASP A 94 4.76 -12.41 -4.46
C ASP A 94 6.16 -13.03 -4.58
N PRO A 95 7.19 -12.48 -3.91
CA PRO A 95 8.56 -12.94 -4.06
C PRO A 95 8.79 -14.35 -3.48
N TYR A 96 7.84 -14.88 -2.71
CA TYR A 96 7.92 -16.21 -2.12
C TYR A 96 6.84 -17.15 -2.67
N ALA A 97 6.21 -16.82 -3.80
CA ALA A 97 5.18 -17.66 -4.43
C ALA A 97 5.62 -19.11 -4.60
N ALA A 98 6.85 -19.34 -5.11
CA ALA A 98 7.40 -20.69 -5.28
C ALA A 98 7.73 -21.41 -3.95
N LEU A 99 7.96 -20.67 -2.86
CA LEU A 99 8.28 -21.23 -1.53
C LEU A 99 7.02 -21.69 -0.79
N ARG A 100 5.88 -21.00 -0.95
CA ARG A 100 4.65 -21.28 -0.16
C ARG A 100 4.16 -22.73 -0.26
N PRO A 101 4.13 -23.38 -1.45
CA PRO A 101 3.73 -24.78 -1.54
C PRO A 101 4.65 -25.71 -0.74
N LEU A 102 5.97 -25.46 -0.74
CA LEU A 102 6.93 -26.24 0.02
C LEU A 102 6.75 -26.06 1.53
N VAL A 103 6.54 -24.82 1.98
CA VAL A 103 6.23 -24.52 3.39
C VAL A 103 4.96 -25.25 3.83
N ARG A 104 3.91 -25.20 3.01
CA ARG A 104 2.66 -25.92 3.29
C ARG A 104 2.89 -27.43 3.33
N ALA A 105 3.56 -28.00 2.34
CA ALA A 105 3.84 -29.44 2.30
C ALA A 105 4.61 -29.91 3.54
N ALA A 106 5.65 -29.18 3.96
CA ALA A 106 6.42 -29.50 5.17
C ALA A 106 5.58 -29.38 6.46
N PHE A 107 4.69 -28.40 6.53
CA PHE A 107 3.76 -28.25 7.65
C PHE A 107 2.76 -29.41 7.72
N GLU A 108 2.10 -29.73 6.61
CA GLU A 108 1.11 -30.82 6.54
C GLU A 108 1.74 -32.19 6.77
N ALA A 109 2.95 -32.44 6.24
CA ALA A 109 3.69 -33.69 6.48
C ALA A 109 4.03 -33.92 7.96
N SER A 110 4.08 -32.85 8.76
CA SER A 110 4.25 -32.92 10.21
C SER A 110 2.94 -33.13 10.99
N GLY A 111 1.81 -33.29 10.30
CA GLY A 111 0.49 -33.27 10.91
C GLY A 111 0.12 -31.92 11.53
N GLY A 112 0.72 -30.83 11.03
CA GLY A 112 0.54 -29.48 11.57
C GLY A 112 1.26 -29.20 12.90
N ALA A 113 2.11 -30.12 13.38
CA ALA A 113 2.82 -29.96 14.66
C ALA A 113 4.03 -29.02 14.55
N TYR A 114 4.60 -28.84 13.35
CA TYR A 114 5.82 -28.05 13.18
C TYR A 114 5.53 -26.56 13.15
N GLY A 115 6.08 -25.82 14.12
CA GLY A 115 6.18 -24.37 14.03
C GLY A 115 7.22 -23.90 13.01
N TYR A 116 7.21 -22.60 12.70
CA TYR A 116 8.07 -21.96 11.69
C TYR A 116 9.54 -22.39 11.73
N ARG A 117 10.16 -22.50 12.92
CA ARG A 117 11.58 -22.89 13.04
C ARG A 117 11.84 -24.31 12.53
N ARG A 118 10.94 -25.25 12.81
CA ARG A 118 11.06 -26.64 12.36
C ARG A 118 10.77 -26.76 10.88
N VAL A 119 9.74 -26.07 10.37
CA VAL A 119 9.48 -25.99 8.93
C VAL A 119 10.68 -25.41 8.19
N ARG A 120 11.28 -24.32 8.69
CA ARG A 120 12.50 -23.75 8.10
C ARG A 120 13.67 -24.72 8.10
N ALA A 121 13.88 -25.45 9.20
CA ALA A 121 14.92 -26.46 9.28
C ALA A 121 14.67 -27.60 8.28
N GLU A 122 13.42 -28.03 8.11
CA GLU A 122 13.03 -29.05 7.14
C GLU A 122 13.31 -28.61 5.70
N LEU A 123 12.94 -27.40 5.35
CA LEU A 123 13.22 -26.82 4.02
C LEU A 123 14.71 -26.65 3.75
N ALA A 124 15.55 -26.54 4.79
CA ALA A 124 16.99 -26.43 4.66
C ALA A 124 17.71 -27.79 4.57
N ARG A 125 16.99 -28.92 4.68
CA ARG A 125 17.54 -30.27 4.57
C ARG A 125 17.53 -30.75 3.11
N GLY A 126 18.36 -31.75 2.84
CA GLY A 126 18.49 -32.37 1.52
C GLY A 126 19.93 -32.34 1.00
N ALA A 127 20.15 -33.00 -0.13
CA ALA A 127 21.44 -33.02 -0.80
C ALA A 127 21.57 -31.89 -1.83
N GLY A 128 22.80 -31.40 -2.04
CA GLY A 128 23.12 -30.39 -3.04
C GLY A 128 23.08 -28.95 -2.53
N ALA A 129 23.37 -28.00 -3.44
CA ALA A 129 23.46 -26.59 -3.10
C ALA A 129 22.07 -25.96 -2.85
N PRO A 130 21.92 -25.12 -1.81
CA PRO A 130 20.64 -24.52 -1.46
C PRO A 130 20.15 -23.51 -2.51
N GLN A 131 18.85 -23.57 -2.80
CA GLN A 131 18.15 -22.67 -3.72
C GLN A 131 17.75 -21.39 -2.98
N ARG A 132 17.85 -20.21 -3.62
CA ARG A 132 17.34 -18.96 -3.03
C ARG A 132 15.82 -18.92 -3.15
N ALA A 133 15.12 -18.71 -2.04
CA ALA A 133 13.65 -18.65 -2.06
C ALA A 133 13.09 -17.38 -2.72
N ARG A 134 13.71 -16.23 -2.45
CA ARG A 134 13.19 -14.92 -2.88
C ARG A 134 13.35 -14.74 -4.40
N GLY A 135 12.24 -14.49 -5.09
CA GLY A 135 12.20 -14.23 -6.53
C GLY A 135 12.39 -15.47 -7.41
N ALA A 136 12.37 -16.67 -6.82
CA ALA A 136 12.48 -17.91 -7.59
C ALA A 136 11.20 -18.14 -8.41
N ALA A 137 11.35 -18.43 -9.70
CA ALA A 137 10.24 -18.84 -10.57
C ALA A 137 9.72 -20.24 -10.23
N GLY A 138 10.57 -21.09 -9.64
CA GLY A 138 10.25 -22.43 -9.18
C GLY A 138 11.34 -22.93 -8.23
N LEU A 139 10.99 -23.89 -7.37
CA LEU A 139 11.91 -24.53 -6.43
C LEU A 139 11.75 -26.04 -6.54
N ASP A 140 12.87 -26.75 -6.67
CA ASP A 140 12.91 -28.20 -6.61
C ASP A 140 12.70 -28.69 -5.17
N PRO A 141 11.66 -29.48 -4.86
CA PRO A 141 11.37 -29.96 -3.51
C PRO A 141 12.44 -30.91 -2.96
N ALA A 142 13.26 -31.54 -3.81
CA ALA A 142 14.31 -32.47 -3.38
C ALA A 142 15.60 -31.77 -2.92
N ARG A 143 15.70 -30.45 -3.14
CA ARG A 143 16.89 -29.65 -2.83
C ARG A 143 16.63 -28.66 -1.70
N PRO A 144 17.63 -28.40 -0.85
CA PRO A 144 17.48 -27.46 0.25
C PRO A 144 17.17 -26.04 -0.26
N VAL A 145 16.44 -25.28 0.54
CA VAL A 145 16.03 -23.90 0.24
C VAL A 145 16.56 -22.96 1.32
N ALA A 146 17.29 -21.93 0.89
CA ALA A 146 17.74 -20.83 1.71
C ALA A 146 16.67 -19.72 1.74
N VAL A 147 16.08 -19.53 2.91
CA VAL A 147 15.22 -18.38 3.22
C VAL A 147 16.09 -17.34 3.95
N SER A 148 16.42 -16.27 3.22
CA SER A 148 17.14 -15.09 3.71
C SER A 148 16.29 -14.25 4.64
#